data_AF-A0A949D912-F1
#
_entry.id   AF-A0A949D912-F1
#
_cell.length_a   1.000
_cell.length_b   1.000
_cell.length_c   1.000
_cell.angle_alpha   90.00
_cell.angle_beta   90.00
_cell.angle_gamma   90.00
#
_symmetry.space_group_name_H-M   'P 1'
#
loop_
_entity.id
_entity.type
_entity.pdbx_description
1 polymer ?
#
loop_
_entity_poly.entity_id
_entity_poly.type
_entity_poly.pdbx_seq_one_letter_code
_entity_poly.pdbx_strand_id
1 'polypeptide(L)'
;AVVMGSCTAGGAYVPAMSDETIIVKEQGTIFLGGPPLVKAATGEVVDAETLGGADVHTTISGVADHFAENDVHALSIARDIVASLNRKKTMPLALREPAEPNFPAAEIYGIVPADTRRPFDIRQIIARIVDASQFHEFKTRYGKTLVTGFAHIHGYPVGIVANNGILFSESALKGAHFIELCNQRNVPLVFLQNITGFMVGKKYEQAGIARDGAKMVTAVACSHVPKFTVVIGGSFGAGNYAMCGRAYGARFLWMWPNARISVMGGEQAASVLATVKRDGFEMAGKAWAKDDEESFKAPIREQYERQGHPYYASARLWDDGIIDPADTRRVLGLAISASLNAPIESGRYGVFRM
;
A
#
# COMPACT_ATOMS: atom_id res chain seq x y z
N ALA A 1 0.06 -24.23 -11.89
CA ALA A 1 -1.09 -23.38 -12.27
C ALA A 1 -2.37 -24.20 -12.37
N VAL A 2 -3.53 -23.55 -12.54
CA VAL A 2 -4.81 -24.22 -12.88
C VAL A 2 -5.35 -23.60 -14.18
N VAL A 3 -5.29 -24.35 -15.29
CA VAL A 3 -5.67 -23.88 -16.63
C VAL A 3 -7.12 -24.27 -16.92
N MET A 4 -8.02 -23.30 -16.75
CA MET A 4 -9.48 -23.45 -16.87
C MET A 4 -10.04 -22.74 -18.12
N GLY A 5 -9.19 -22.50 -19.12
CA GLY A 5 -9.54 -21.77 -20.35
C GLY A 5 -8.34 -21.58 -21.25
N SER A 6 -8.38 -20.58 -22.13
CA SER A 6 -7.30 -20.36 -23.11
C SER A 6 -6.06 -19.73 -22.50
N CYS A 7 -4.90 -20.29 -22.80
CA CYS A 7 -3.57 -19.89 -22.33
C CYS A 7 -2.61 -19.78 -23.52
N THR A 8 -2.60 -18.62 -24.18
CA THR A 8 -1.89 -18.43 -25.46
C THR A 8 -0.65 -17.55 -25.36
N ALA A 9 0.31 -17.77 -26.26
CA ALA A 9 1.53 -16.99 -26.43
C ALA A 9 2.31 -16.84 -25.12
N GLY A 10 2.61 -15.61 -24.68
CA GLY A 10 3.32 -15.38 -23.42
C GLY A 10 2.58 -15.92 -22.19
N GLY A 11 1.24 -16.06 -22.26
CA GLY A 11 0.44 -16.65 -21.20
C GLY A 11 0.77 -18.12 -20.96
N ALA A 12 1.18 -18.86 -22.00
CA ALA A 12 1.51 -20.28 -21.91
C ALA A 12 2.66 -20.57 -20.93
N TYR A 13 3.50 -19.57 -20.62
CA TYR A 13 4.54 -19.71 -19.62
C TYR A 13 4.02 -19.75 -18.17
N VAL A 14 2.80 -19.27 -17.89
CA VAL A 14 2.20 -19.39 -16.54
C VAL A 14 2.08 -20.87 -16.12
N PRO A 15 1.45 -21.77 -16.89
CA PRO A 15 1.46 -23.20 -16.58
C PRO A 15 2.82 -23.85 -16.80
N ALA A 16 3.54 -23.52 -17.88
CA ALA A 16 4.80 -24.20 -18.21
C ALA A 16 5.96 -23.90 -17.22
N MET A 17 5.88 -22.82 -16.45
CA MET A 17 6.87 -22.45 -15.43
C MET A 17 6.34 -22.59 -13.99
N SER A 18 5.18 -23.21 -13.80
CA SER A 18 4.69 -23.56 -12.46
C SER A 18 5.31 -24.88 -11.99
N ASP A 19 5.47 -25.05 -10.67
CA ASP A 19 5.99 -26.29 -10.07
C ASP A 19 5.10 -27.51 -10.37
N GLU A 20 3.77 -27.32 -10.34
CA GLU A 20 2.76 -28.31 -10.75
C GLU A 20 1.61 -27.59 -11.48
N THR A 21 1.10 -28.20 -12.55
CA THR A 21 0.07 -27.65 -13.44
C THR A 21 -1.10 -28.60 -13.64
N ILE A 22 -2.31 -28.07 -13.45
CA ILE A 22 -3.60 -28.72 -13.69
C ILE A 22 -4.23 -28.13 -14.95
N ILE A 23 -4.84 -28.96 -15.79
CA ILE A 23 -5.57 -28.52 -16.99
C ILE A 23 -6.95 -29.19 -17.06
N VAL A 24 -7.98 -28.40 -17.38
CA VAL A 24 -9.36 -28.89 -17.53
C VAL A 24 -9.58 -29.46 -18.93
N LYS A 25 -10.08 -30.69 -19.02
CA LYS A 25 -10.43 -31.38 -20.26
C LYS A 25 -11.42 -30.59 -21.11
N GLU A 26 -11.23 -30.57 -22.44
CA GLU A 26 -12.15 -29.97 -23.41
C GLU A 26 -12.49 -28.49 -23.11
N GLN A 27 -11.58 -27.78 -22.44
CA GLN A 27 -11.76 -26.39 -21.99
C GLN A 27 -10.43 -25.65 -21.87
N GLY A 28 -9.48 -26.24 -21.16
CA GLY A 28 -8.13 -25.70 -20.99
C GLY A 28 -7.30 -25.91 -22.26
N THR A 29 -6.63 -24.86 -22.72
CA THR A 29 -5.73 -24.94 -23.87
C THR A 29 -4.43 -24.17 -23.63
N ILE A 30 -3.28 -24.72 -24.00
CA ILE A 30 -1.96 -24.11 -23.84
C ILE A 30 -1.21 -24.15 -25.18
N PHE A 31 -0.71 -23.01 -25.66
CA PHE A 31 0.16 -22.98 -26.84
C PHE A 31 0.91 -21.66 -26.96
N LEU A 32 2.13 -21.71 -27.49
CA LEU A 32 2.89 -20.49 -27.84
C LEU A 32 2.33 -19.80 -29.08
N GLY A 33 1.79 -20.58 -30.02
CA GLY A 33 1.11 -20.09 -31.21
C GLY A 33 -0.22 -20.78 -31.36
N GLY A 34 -1.31 -20.04 -31.22
CA GLY A 34 -2.65 -20.61 -31.39
C GLY A 34 -2.95 -21.01 -32.83
N PRO A 35 -4.09 -21.70 -33.07
CA PRO A 35 -4.47 -22.19 -34.39
C PRO A 35 -4.38 -21.17 -35.54
N PRO A 36 -4.79 -19.89 -35.36
CA PRO A 36 -4.64 -18.89 -36.42
C PRO A 36 -3.17 -18.63 -36.80
N LEU A 37 -2.25 -18.68 -35.83
CA LEU A 37 -0.82 -18.46 -36.07
C LEU A 37 -0.19 -19.68 -36.77
N VAL A 38 -0.55 -20.90 -36.36
CA VAL A 38 -0.12 -22.14 -37.02
C VAL A 38 -0.54 -22.13 -38.48
N LYS A 39 -1.80 -21.81 -38.76
CA LYS A 39 -2.33 -21.71 -40.12
C LYS A 39 -1.61 -20.64 -40.95
N ALA A 40 -1.38 -19.46 -40.39
CA ALA A 40 -0.69 -18.39 -41.10
C ALA A 40 0.78 -18.73 -41.40
N ALA A 41 1.48 -19.42 -40.49
CA ALA A 41 2.90 -19.72 -40.63
C ALA A 41 3.18 -20.96 -41.49
N THR A 42 2.31 -21.97 -41.45
CA THR A 42 2.59 -23.30 -42.03
C THR A 42 1.52 -23.77 -43.03
N GLY A 43 0.35 -23.13 -43.05
CA GLY A 43 -0.82 -23.60 -43.81
C GLY A 43 -1.62 -24.72 -43.13
N GLU A 44 -1.12 -25.28 -42.03
CA GLU A 44 -1.81 -26.34 -41.27
C GLU A 44 -3.09 -25.81 -40.61
N VAL A 45 -4.19 -26.58 -40.72
CA VAL A 45 -5.46 -26.28 -40.06
C VAL A 45 -5.67 -27.31 -38.96
N VAL A 46 -5.58 -26.85 -37.72
CA VAL A 46 -5.76 -27.64 -36.50
C VAL A 46 -6.68 -26.86 -35.56
N ASP A 47 -7.48 -27.53 -34.75
CA ASP A 47 -8.28 -26.88 -33.71
C ASP A 47 -7.48 -26.69 -32.41
N ALA A 48 -8.04 -25.95 -31.44
CA ALA A 48 -7.32 -25.62 -30.21
C ALA A 48 -7.11 -26.83 -29.27
N GLU A 49 -8.05 -27.78 -29.24
CA GLU A 49 -7.97 -28.96 -28.38
C GLU A 49 -6.93 -29.94 -28.93
N THR A 50 -6.95 -30.17 -30.25
CA THR A 50 -5.95 -31.02 -30.92
C THR A 50 -4.55 -30.41 -30.88
N LEU A 51 -4.44 -29.07 -30.91
CA LEU A 51 -3.14 -28.38 -30.87
C LEU A 51 -2.50 -28.37 -29.48
N GLY A 52 -3.29 -28.19 -28.43
CA GLY A 52 -2.77 -27.96 -27.08
C GLY A 52 -3.82 -28.10 -25.98
N GLY A 53 -4.75 -29.04 -26.14
CA GLY A 53 -5.75 -29.39 -25.14
C GLY A 53 -5.18 -30.18 -23.95
N ALA A 54 -6.07 -30.58 -23.05
CA ALA A 54 -5.69 -31.31 -21.83
C ALA A 54 -4.98 -32.61 -22.15
N ASP A 55 -5.58 -33.44 -23.03
CA ASP A 55 -5.02 -34.73 -23.43
C ASP A 55 -3.62 -34.57 -24.03
N VAL A 56 -3.39 -33.57 -24.88
CA VAL A 56 -2.07 -33.28 -25.47
C VAL A 56 -1.03 -33.05 -24.38
N HIS A 57 -1.35 -32.22 -23.39
CA HIS A 57 -0.37 -31.80 -22.40
C HIS A 57 -0.18 -32.76 -21.23
N THR A 58 -1.16 -33.61 -20.92
CA THR A 58 -1.05 -34.61 -19.85
C THR A 58 -0.65 -36.00 -20.34
N THR A 59 -0.74 -36.29 -21.64
CA THR A 59 -0.37 -37.60 -22.20
C THR A 59 0.79 -37.59 -23.19
N ILE A 60 1.01 -36.48 -23.92
CA ILE A 60 2.03 -36.41 -24.98
C ILE A 60 3.19 -35.52 -24.56
N SER A 61 2.92 -34.23 -24.28
CA SER A 61 4.00 -33.25 -24.11
C SER A 61 4.54 -33.14 -22.69
N GLY A 62 3.72 -33.49 -21.68
CA GLY A 62 4.07 -33.32 -20.27
C GLY A 62 4.17 -31.85 -19.81
N VAL A 63 3.45 -30.93 -20.45
CA VAL A 63 3.40 -29.52 -20.02
C VAL A 63 2.44 -29.32 -18.84
N ALA A 64 1.48 -30.22 -18.69
CA ALA A 64 0.59 -30.28 -17.54
C ALA A 64 0.75 -31.63 -16.83
N ASP A 65 0.67 -31.61 -15.50
CA ASP A 65 0.94 -32.77 -14.64
C ASP A 65 -0.36 -33.47 -14.23
N HIS A 66 -1.47 -32.73 -14.18
CA HIS A 66 -2.75 -33.20 -13.68
C HIS A 66 -3.89 -32.92 -14.66
N PHE A 67 -4.64 -33.96 -14.99
CA PHE A 67 -5.84 -33.90 -15.82
C PHE A 67 -7.09 -33.71 -14.94
N ALA A 68 -7.91 -32.71 -15.25
CA ALA A 68 -9.15 -32.45 -14.52
C ALA A 68 -10.39 -32.53 -15.43
N GLU A 69 -11.42 -33.21 -14.96
CA GLU A 69 -12.69 -33.41 -15.66
C GLU A 69 -13.53 -32.14 -15.81
N ASN A 70 -13.37 -31.18 -14.89
CA ASN A 70 -14.07 -29.90 -14.86
C ASN A 70 -13.41 -28.96 -13.83
N ASP A 71 -13.89 -27.72 -13.79
CA ASP A 71 -13.40 -26.69 -12.86
C ASP A 71 -13.42 -27.12 -11.38
N VAL A 72 -14.48 -27.78 -10.92
CA VAL A 72 -14.61 -28.21 -9.53
C VAL A 72 -13.55 -29.28 -9.20
N HIS A 73 -13.35 -30.23 -10.10
CA HIS A 73 -12.30 -31.23 -9.96
C HIS A 73 -10.91 -30.59 -9.96
N ALA A 74 -10.66 -29.63 -10.86
CA ALA A 74 -9.38 -28.93 -10.93
C ALA A 74 -9.05 -28.18 -9.62
N LEU A 75 -10.05 -27.53 -9.01
CA LEU A 75 -9.89 -26.88 -7.71
C LEU A 75 -9.68 -27.88 -6.57
N SER A 76 -10.25 -29.09 -6.64
CA SER A 76 -9.97 -30.16 -5.68
C SER A 76 -8.49 -30.57 -5.74
N ILE A 77 -7.98 -30.85 -6.94
CA ILE A 77 -6.57 -31.24 -7.14
C ILE A 77 -5.65 -30.11 -6.64
N ALA A 78 -5.98 -28.84 -6.94
CA ALA A 78 -5.19 -27.70 -6.47
C ALA A 78 -5.10 -27.65 -4.93
N ARG A 79 -6.16 -28.05 -4.21
CA ARG A 79 -6.14 -28.14 -2.74
C ARG A 79 -5.28 -29.31 -2.26
N ASP A 80 -5.28 -30.43 -2.96
CA ASP A 80 -4.43 -31.60 -2.64
C ASP A 80 -2.94 -31.26 -2.82
N ILE A 81 -2.59 -30.51 -3.87
CA ILE A 81 -1.24 -29.96 -4.06
C ILE A 81 -0.86 -29.03 -2.90
N VAL A 82 -1.74 -28.10 -2.51
CA VAL A 82 -1.47 -27.20 -1.38
C VAL A 82 -1.29 -27.98 -0.07
N ALA A 83 -2.01 -29.08 0.12
CA ALA A 83 -1.89 -29.94 1.29
C ALA A 83 -0.54 -30.69 1.36
N SER A 84 0.13 -30.92 0.23
CA SER A 84 1.39 -31.66 0.16
C SER A 84 2.65 -30.77 0.24
N LEU A 85 2.51 -29.44 0.29
CA LEU A 85 3.63 -28.48 0.28
C LEU A 85 4.65 -28.61 1.43
N ASN A 86 4.39 -29.45 2.44
CA ASN A 86 5.23 -29.61 3.63
C ASN A 86 5.61 -28.26 4.28
N ARG A 87 4.70 -27.28 4.19
CA ARG A 87 4.97 -25.91 4.59
C ARG A 87 4.65 -25.71 6.07
N LYS A 88 5.61 -25.19 6.83
CA LYS A 88 5.44 -24.78 8.23
C LYS A 88 5.74 -23.29 8.38
N LYS A 89 4.77 -22.53 8.86
CA LYS A 89 4.99 -21.13 9.23
C LYS A 89 5.68 -21.07 10.60
N THR A 90 6.86 -20.47 10.65
CA THR A 90 7.52 -20.13 11.91
C THR A 90 6.96 -18.80 12.41
N MET A 91 6.71 -18.69 13.72
CA MET A 91 6.21 -17.44 14.31
C MET A 91 7.36 -16.73 15.03
N PRO A 92 7.96 -15.68 14.44
CA PRO A 92 9.12 -15.00 15.02
C PRO A 92 8.74 -13.98 16.09
N LEU A 93 7.44 -13.72 16.30
CA LEU A 93 6.94 -12.70 17.21
C LEU A 93 6.44 -13.31 18.52
N ALA A 94 6.62 -12.59 19.62
CA ALA A 94 5.99 -12.90 20.90
C ALA A 94 4.49 -12.52 20.85
N LEU A 95 3.65 -13.48 20.47
CA LEU A 95 2.20 -13.28 20.39
C LEU A 95 1.56 -13.14 21.77
N ARG A 96 0.40 -12.48 21.80
CA ARG A 96 -0.51 -12.46 22.95
C ARG A 96 -1.87 -13.02 22.53
N GLU A 97 -2.67 -13.41 23.52
CA GLU A 97 -4.10 -13.69 23.31
C GLU A 97 -4.75 -12.46 22.67
N PRO A 98 -5.41 -12.57 21.50
CA PRO A 98 -6.13 -11.46 20.91
C PRO A 98 -7.22 -10.93 21.85
N ALA A 99 -7.30 -9.61 22.00
CA ALA A 99 -8.39 -8.96 22.74
C ALA A 99 -9.09 -7.95 21.84
N GLU A 100 -10.41 -7.87 21.90
CA GLU A 100 -11.16 -6.85 21.17
C GLU A 100 -10.86 -5.43 21.69
N PRO A 101 -10.91 -4.39 20.85
CA PRO A 101 -10.85 -3.00 21.30
C PRO A 101 -12.03 -2.68 22.22
N ASN A 102 -11.86 -1.73 23.14
CA ASN A 102 -12.92 -1.30 24.06
C ASN A 102 -13.99 -0.43 23.39
N PHE A 103 -13.79 -0.06 22.12
CA PHE A 103 -14.67 0.81 21.35
C PHE A 103 -15.09 0.14 20.04
N PRO A 104 -16.37 0.21 19.65
CA PRO A 104 -16.83 -0.30 18.36
C PRO A 104 -16.08 0.33 17.18
N ALA A 105 -15.70 -0.49 16.20
CA ALA A 105 -15.03 -0.02 14.99
C ALA A 105 -15.87 1.00 14.20
N ALA A 106 -17.21 0.86 14.21
CA ALA A 106 -18.12 1.77 13.52
C ALA A 106 -18.07 3.23 14.03
N GLU A 107 -17.57 3.48 15.25
CA GLU A 107 -17.38 4.84 15.74
C GLU A 107 -16.33 5.63 14.94
N ILE A 108 -15.46 4.96 14.16
CA ILE A 108 -14.51 5.59 13.25
C ILE A 108 -15.21 6.59 12.30
N TYR A 109 -16.41 6.26 11.81
CA TYR A 109 -17.15 7.12 10.90
C TYR A 109 -17.51 8.49 11.50
N GLY A 110 -17.70 8.56 12.83
CA GLY A 110 -18.01 9.80 13.54
C GLY A 110 -16.78 10.63 13.95
N ILE A 111 -15.58 10.06 13.86
CA ILE A 111 -14.34 10.69 14.31
C ILE A 111 -13.66 11.44 13.17
N VAL A 112 -13.66 10.84 11.98
CA VAL A 112 -13.03 11.41 10.79
C VAL A 112 -13.89 12.57 10.29
N PRO A 113 -13.39 13.82 10.30
CA PRO A 113 -14.18 14.96 9.87
C PRO A 113 -14.48 14.88 8.37
N ALA A 114 -15.69 15.28 7.96
CA ALA A 114 -16.04 15.41 6.54
C ALA A 114 -15.14 16.44 5.81
N ASP A 115 -14.78 17.53 6.49
CA ASP A 115 -13.75 18.45 6.01
C ASP A 115 -12.38 17.96 6.47
N THR A 116 -11.60 17.40 5.54
CA THR A 116 -10.27 16.81 5.79
C THR A 116 -9.23 17.80 6.33
N ARG A 117 -9.53 19.12 6.30
CA ARG A 117 -8.68 20.16 6.90
C ARG A 117 -8.90 20.32 8.40
N ARG A 118 -10.01 19.80 8.94
CA ARG A 118 -10.28 19.86 10.38
C ARG A 118 -9.40 18.84 11.11
N PRO A 119 -8.62 19.25 12.11
CA PRO A 119 -7.83 18.32 12.88
C PRO A 119 -8.73 17.45 13.75
N PHE A 120 -8.30 16.21 13.99
CA PHE A 120 -8.85 15.30 15.00
C PHE A 120 -7.68 14.61 15.70
N ASP A 121 -7.91 14.08 16.91
CA ASP A 121 -6.87 13.32 17.62
C ASP A 121 -6.79 11.90 17.07
N ILE A 122 -5.66 11.59 16.42
CA ILE A 122 -5.41 10.27 15.82
C ILE A 122 -5.48 9.12 16.81
N ARG A 123 -5.28 9.39 18.11
CA ARG A 123 -5.42 8.37 19.17
C ARG A 123 -6.82 7.76 19.22
N GLN A 124 -7.83 8.51 18.79
CA GLN A 124 -9.20 8.01 18.68
C GLN A 124 -9.31 6.86 17.67
N ILE A 125 -8.58 6.92 16.55
CA ILE A 125 -8.52 5.82 15.58
C ILE A 125 -7.70 4.65 16.15
N ILE A 126 -6.54 4.95 16.75
CA ILE A 126 -5.67 3.92 17.36
C ILE A 126 -6.45 3.09 18.39
N ALA A 127 -7.21 3.73 19.28
CA ALA A 127 -8.00 3.06 20.31
C ALA A 127 -9.06 2.09 19.75
N ARG A 128 -9.49 2.26 18.50
CA ARG A 128 -10.51 1.42 17.84
C ARG A 128 -9.94 0.29 17.00
N ILE A 129 -8.61 0.26 16.79
CA ILE A 129 -7.96 -0.77 15.98
C ILE A 129 -7.04 -1.68 16.79
N VAL A 130 -6.53 -1.23 17.95
CA VAL A 130 -5.61 -2.00 18.78
C VAL A 130 -6.33 -2.81 19.87
N ASP A 131 -5.73 -3.92 20.23
CA ASP A 131 -6.26 -4.85 21.22
C ASP A 131 -6.49 -4.17 22.58
N ALA A 132 -7.67 -4.39 23.18
CA ALA A 132 -8.12 -3.80 24.44
C ALA A 132 -7.96 -2.26 24.50
N SER A 133 -7.87 -1.58 23.34
CA SER A 133 -7.55 -0.16 23.22
C SER A 133 -6.27 0.26 23.96
N GLN A 134 -5.34 -0.68 24.18
CA GLN A 134 -4.09 -0.44 24.90
C GLN A 134 -3.00 0.07 23.95
N PHE A 135 -2.48 1.26 24.25
CA PHE A 135 -1.44 1.90 23.46
C PHE A 135 -0.35 2.48 24.37
N HIS A 136 0.87 1.94 24.27
CA HIS A 136 2.02 2.47 24.98
C HIS A 136 2.72 3.53 24.12
N GLU A 137 2.33 4.78 24.32
CA GLU A 137 2.84 5.90 23.52
C GLU A 137 4.30 6.22 23.85
N PHE A 138 5.14 6.27 22.81
CA PHE A 138 6.53 6.70 22.85
C PHE A 138 6.64 8.22 22.63
N LYS A 139 7.46 8.90 23.44
CA LYS A 139 7.68 10.36 23.35
C LYS A 139 6.37 11.17 23.30
N THR A 140 5.42 10.86 24.18
CA THR A 140 4.09 11.50 24.26
C THR A 140 4.15 13.04 24.31
N ARG A 141 5.18 13.59 24.95
CA ARG A 141 5.34 15.05 25.15
C ARG A 141 6.24 15.75 24.13
N TYR A 142 6.80 15.03 23.15
CA TYR A 142 7.75 15.55 22.16
C TYR A 142 7.25 15.25 20.73
N GLY A 143 7.40 16.19 19.80
CA GLY A 143 6.96 16.00 18.40
C GLY A 143 5.49 15.58 18.28
N LYS A 144 4.57 16.26 18.97
CA LYS A 144 3.17 15.84 19.19
C LYS A 144 2.32 15.68 17.92
N THR A 145 2.79 16.21 16.79
CA THR A 145 2.13 16.04 15.48
C THR A 145 2.41 14.70 14.82
N LEU A 146 3.28 13.88 15.42
CA LEU A 146 3.44 12.47 15.10
C LEU A 146 3.25 11.64 16.36
N VAL A 147 2.24 10.78 16.36
CA VAL A 147 1.98 9.82 17.42
C VAL A 147 2.72 8.53 17.08
N THR A 148 3.50 8.04 18.04
CA THR A 148 4.25 6.78 17.90
C THR A 148 4.06 5.95 19.15
N GLY A 149 3.91 4.64 19.02
CA GLY A 149 3.79 3.79 20.21
C GLY A 149 3.58 2.32 19.87
N PHE A 150 3.70 1.50 20.90
CA PHE A 150 3.57 0.05 20.79
C PHE A 150 2.15 -0.39 21.16
N ALA A 151 1.62 -1.35 20.41
CA ALA A 151 0.32 -1.96 20.65
C ALA A 151 0.32 -3.43 20.21
N HIS A 152 -0.86 -4.07 20.29
CA HIS A 152 -1.12 -5.33 19.61
C HIS A 152 -2.34 -5.20 18.70
N ILE A 153 -2.37 -5.93 17.59
CA ILE A 153 -3.54 -6.07 16.72
C ILE A 153 -3.71 -7.57 16.50
N HIS A 154 -4.84 -8.13 16.93
CA HIS A 154 -5.10 -9.58 16.87
C HIS A 154 -3.96 -10.41 17.49
N GLY A 155 -3.41 -9.96 18.61
CA GLY A 155 -2.32 -10.63 19.32
C GLY A 155 -0.92 -10.39 18.75
N TYR A 156 -0.78 -9.77 17.56
CA TYR A 156 0.52 -9.45 16.97
C TYR A 156 1.05 -8.13 17.52
N PRO A 157 2.31 -8.05 18.01
CA PRO A 157 2.90 -6.79 18.41
C PRO A 157 3.08 -5.87 17.20
N VAL A 158 2.74 -4.59 17.35
CA VAL A 158 2.91 -3.58 16.29
C VAL A 158 3.49 -2.28 16.83
N GLY A 159 4.29 -1.60 16.00
CA GLY A 159 4.73 -0.23 16.20
C GLY A 159 3.92 0.69 15.30
N ILE A 160 3.08 1.55 15.89
CA ILE A 160 2.22 2.46 15.13
C ILE A 160 2.93 3.80 14.97
N VAL A 161 2.91 4.35 13.75
CA VAL A 161 3.41 5.68 13.39
C VAL A 161 2.28 6.43 12.69
N ALA A 162 1.71 7.44 13.35
CA ALA A 162 0.44 8.02 12.92
C ALA A 162 0.48 9.56 12.94
N ASN A 163 0.03 10.20 11.86
CA ASN A 163 0.00 11.66 11.78
C ASN A 163 -1.10 12.25 12.68
N ASN A 164 -0.76 13.35 13.35
CA ASN A 164 -1.66 14.15 14.19
C ASN A 164 -1.47 15.65 13.88
N GLY A 165 -1.15 15.96 12.63
CA GLY A 165 -0.81 17.30 12.13
C GLY A 165 0.40 17.32 11.19
N ILE A 166 0.87 18.53 10.88
CA ILE A 166 2.05 18.80 10.03
C ILE A 166 3.33 18.27 10.70
N LEU A 167 4.29 17.77 9.92
CA LEU A 167 5.56 17.29 10.45
C LEU A 167 6.55 18.44 10.73
N PHE A 168 7.17 18.38 11.91
CA PHE A 168 8.30 19.22 12.31
C PHE A 168 9.58 18.38 12.40
N SER A 169 10.75 19.01 12.58
CA SER A 169 12.01 18.32 12.87
C SER A 169 11.87 17.33 14.03
N GLU A 170 11.23 17.76 15.12
CA GLU A 170 11.01 16.93 16.31
C GLU A 170 10.15 15.69 15.98
N SER A 171 9.15 15.85 15.11
CA SER A 171 8.30 14.76 14.65
C SER A 171 9.11 13.74 13.85
N ALA A 172 9.98 14.19 12.95
CA ALA A 172 10.83 13.31 12.15
C ALA A 172 11.90 12.59 12.99
N LEU A 173 12.56 13.29 13.92
CA LEU A 173 13.51 12.70 14.87
C LEU A 173 12.84 11.68 15.80
N LYS A 174 11.60 11.95 16.23
CA LYS A 174 10.78 11.00 16.98
C LYS A 174 10.47 9.75 16.14
N GLY A 175 10.04 9.93 14.90
CA GLY A 175 9.72 8.85 13.97
C GLY A 175 10.92 7.96 13.67
N ALA A 176 12.08 8.55 13.33
CA ALA A 176 13.31 7.82 13.05
C ALA A 176 13.71 6.92 14.23
N HIS A 177 13.83 7.49 15.43
CA HIS A 177 14.17 6.73 16.65
C HIS A 177 13.13 5.63 16.92
N PHE A 178 11.83 5.92 16.77
CA PHE A 178 10.82 4.89 17.01
C PHE A 178 10.93 3.70 16.04
N ILE A 179 11.23 3.97 14.77
CA ILE A 179 11.47 2.93 13.76
C ILE A 179 12.71 2.10 14.12
N GLU A 180 13.78 2.72 14.61
CA GLU A 180 14.97 2.02 15.12
C GLU A 180 14.63 1.04 16.25
N LEU A 181 13.79 1.45 17.20
CA LEU A 181 13.32 0.56 18.28
C LEU A 181 12.49 -0.60 17.74
N CYS A 182 11.62 -0.36 16.75
CA CYS A 182 10.82 -1.42 16.13
C CYS A 182 11.72 -2.42 15.41
N ASN A 183 12.70 -1.94 14.64
CA ASN A 183 13.64 -2.80 13.93
C ASN A 183 14.54 -3.61 14.87
N GLN A 184 15.04 -2.99 15.94
CA GLN A 184 15.83 -3.69 16.95
C GLN A 184 15.04 -4.85 17.60
N ARG A 185 13.72 -4.69 17.73
CA ARG A 185 12.83 -5.65 18.39
C ARG A 185 12.07 -6.55 17.41
N ASN A 186 12.35 -6.43 16.11
CA ASN A 186 11.62 -7.10 15.03
C ASN A 186 10.09 -6.91 15.09
N VAL A 187 9.64 -5.73 15.50
CA VAL A 187 8.21 -5.38 15.60
C VAL A 187 7.73 -4.80 14.27
N PRO A 188 6.71 -5.39 13.62
CA PRO A 188 6.07 -4.82 12.43
C PRO A 188 5.60 -3.38 12.61
N LEU A 189 5.70 -2.58 11.56
CA LEU A 189 5.33 -1.16 11.56
C LEU A 189 3.98 -0.93 10.86
N VAL A 190 3.13 -0.12 11.47
CA VAL A 190 1.85 0.32 10.90
C VAL A 190 1.86 1.85 10.78
N PHE A 191 1.75 2.35 9.55
CA PHE A 191 1.70 3.77 9.24
C PHE A 191 0.26 4.21 8.99
N LEU A 192 -0.22 5.18 9.75
CA LEU A 192 -1.53 5.81 9.52
C LEU A 192 -1.32 7.21 8.94
N GLN A 193 -1.50 7.33 7.62
CA GLN A 193 -1.24 8.58 6.90
C GLN A 193 -2.43 9.54 6.96
N ASN A 194 -2.18 10.71 7.54
CA ASN A 194 -3.01 11.90 7.40
C ASN A 194 -2.10 13.13 7.41
N ILE A 195 -1.35 13.31 6.33
CA ILE A 195 -0.24 14.26 6.24
C ILE A 195 -0.42 15.25 5.11
N THR A 196 -0.31 16.53 5.46
CA THR A 196 -0.32 17.67 4.52
C THR A 196 1.07 18.13 4.11
N GLY A 197 2.12 17.68 4.81
CA GLY A 197 3.51 17.97 4.51
C GLY A 197 4.33 18.31 5.76
N PHE A 198 5.50 18.90 5.51
CA PHE A 198 6.38 19.44 6.54
C PHE A 198 6.11 20.93 6.77
N MET A 199 6.48 21.42 7.95
CA MET A 199 6.42 22.85 8.25
C MET A 199 7.37 23.63 7.35
N VAL A 200 6.92 24.75 6.79
CA VAL A 200 7.70 25.60 5.89
C VAL A 200 8.10 26.92 6.55
N GLY A 201 9.24 27.47 6.16
CA GLY A 201 9.68 28.81 6.55
C GLY A 201 11.17 28.89 6.87
N LYS A 202 11.74 30.09 6.73
CA LYS A 202 13.19 30.36 6.88
C LYS A 202 13.79 29.75 8.14
N LYS A 203 13.12 29.91 9.30
CA LYS A 203 13.58 29.38 10.59
C LYS A 203 13.69 27.85 10.58
N TYR A 204 12.74 27.15 9.96
CA TYR A 204 12.71 25.68 9.93
C TYR A 204 13.75 25.11 8.95
N GLU A 205 13.92 25.76 7.79
CA GLU A 205 14.96 25.40 6.83
C GLU A 205 16.36 25.58 7.43
N GLN A 206 16.64 26.73 8.04
CA GLN A 206 17.93 26.99 8.69
C GLN A 206 18.19 26.10 9.91
N ALA A 207 17.15 25.63 10.59
CA ALA A 207 17.26 24.64 11.67
C ALA A 207 17.48 23.20 11.16
N GLY A 208 17.39 22.96 9.86
CA GLY A 208 17.69 21.67 9.24
C GLY A 208 16.51 20.71 9.11
N ILE A 209 15.28 21.21 8.93
CA ILE A 209 14.09 20.36 8.77
C ILE A 209 14.23 19.33 7.64
N ALA A 210 14.91 19.70 6.55
CA ALA A 210 15.20 18.80 5.43
C ALA A 210 16.06 17.59 5.87
N ARG A 211 17.09 17.84 6.68
CA ARG A 211 17.98 16.80 7.21
C ARG A 211 17.23 15.91 8.20
N ASP A 212 16.42 16.48 9.07
CA ASP A 212 15.70 15.72 10.09
C ASP A 212 14.60 14.87 9.47
N GLY A 213 13.89 15.40 8.46
CA GLY A 213 13.00 14.63 7.60
C GLY A 213 13.73 13.49 6.88
N ALA A 214 14.93 13.75 6.36
CA ALA A 214 15.74 12.72 5.71
C ALA A 214 16.12 11.57 6.66
N LYS A 215 16.35 11.82 7.95
CA LYS A 215 16.57 10.75 8.94
C LYS A 215 15.36 9.81 9.01
N MET A 216 14.14 10.34 9.05
CA MET A 216 12.93 9.52 9.06
C MET A 216 12.77 8.71 7.76
N VAL A 217 13.04 9.33 6.61
CA VAL A 217 12.99 8.65 5.31
C VAL A 217 14.02 7.52 5.21
N THR A 218 15.26 7.74 5.67
CA THR A 218 16.27 6.67 5.77
C THR A 218 15.79 5.55 6.67
N ALA A 219 15.19 5.88 7.82
CA ALA A 219 14.68 4.88 8.75
C ALA A 219 13.58 4.02 8.10
N VAL A 220 12.62 4.63 7.40
CA VAL A 220 11.54 3.94 6.68
C VAL A 220 12.08 3.06 5.55
N ALA A 221 12.95 3.62 4.71
CA ALA A 221 13.49 2.94 3.54
C ALA A 221 14.33 1.70 3.92
N CYS A 222 15.17 1.83 4.94
CA CYS A 222 16.06 0.75 5.38
C CYS A 222 15.41 -0.22 6.38
N SER A 223 14.15 0.01 6.78
CA SER A 223 13.47 -0.83 7.76
C SER A 223 13.17 -2.22 7.21
N HIS A 224 13.67 -3.25 7.91
CA HIS A 224 13.56 -4.65 7.51
C HIS A 224 12.32 -5.38 8.05
N VAL A 225 11.71 -4.87 9.11
CA VAL A 225 10.44 -5.42 9.61
C VAL A 225 9.31 -5.22 8.59
N PRO A 226 8.27 -6.08 8.58
CA PRO A 226 7.08 -5.85 7.76
C PRO A 226 6.47 -4.48 8.03
N LYS A 227 6.19 -3.72 6.97
CA LYS A 227 5.57 -2.40 7.02
C LYS A 227 4.19 -2.46 6.38
N PHE A 228 3.20 -1.80 6.98
CA PHE A 228 1.84 -1.68 6.48
C PHE A 228 1.42 -0.22 6.51
N THR A 229 0.73 0.24 5.48
CA THR A 229 0.30 1.64 5.37
C THR A 229 -1.19 1.73 5.15
N VAL A 230 -1.86 2.61 5.89
CA VAL A 230 -3.26 2.95 5.69
C VAL A 230 -3.35 4.46 5.53
N VAL A 231 -3.81 4.92 4.37
CA VAL A 231 -4.10 6.34 4.14
C VAL A 231 -5.50 6.64 4.64
N ILE A 232 -5.58 7.30 5.79
CA ILE A 232 -6.85 7.60 6.49
C ILE A 232 -7.33 9.05 6.25
N GLY A 233 -6.50 9.86 5.58
CA GLY A 233 -6.78 11.26 5.26
C GLY A 233 -5.92 11.74 4.09
N GLY A 234 -5.11 12.78 4.31
CA GLY A 234 -4.18 13.28 3.29
C GLY A 234 -2.92 12.43 3.12
N SER A 235 -2.45 12.29 1.88
CA SER A 235 -1.11 11.80 1.55
C SER A 235 -0.47 12.74 0.53
N PHE A 236 0.24 13.74 1.05
CA PHE A 236 0.75 14.84 0.22
C PHE A 236 2.27 15.02 0.31
N GLY A 237 2.90 15.19 -0.86
CA GLY A 237 4.30 15.59 -1.01
C GLY A 237 5.30 14.74 -0.22
N ALA A 238 6.30 15.39 0.40
CA ALA A 238 7.33 14.72 1.18
C ALA A 238 6.79 13.97 2.42
N GLY A 239 5.58 14.32 2.88
CA GLY A 239 4.91 13.60 3.96
C GLY A 239 4.60 12.14 3.60
N ASN A 240 4.19 11.89 2.36
CA ASN A 240 3.97 10.54 1.84
C ASN A 240 5.25 9.68 1.95
N TYR A 241 6.41 10.27 1.68
CA TYR A 241 7.70 9.58 1.75
C TYR A 241 8.06 9.20 3.19
N ALA A 242 7.99 10.17 4.10
CA ALA A 242 8.30 9.98 5.51
C ALA A 242 7.36 8.98 6.19
N MET A 243 6.15 8.79 5.69
CA MET A 243 5.13 7.90 6.27
C MET A 243 4.96 6.58 5.50
N CYS A 244 6.00 6.10 4.81
CA CYS A 244 5.99 4.81 4.09
C CYS A 244 4.93 4.70 2.98
N GLY A 245 4.90 5.68 2.08
CA GLY A 245 4.12 5.64 0.84
C GLY A 245 4.55 4.51 -0.11
N ARG A 246 3.87 4.41 -1.26
CA ARG A 246 4.00 3.28 -2.22
C ARG A 246 5.44 2.94 -2.62
N ALA A 247 6.32 3.94 -2.71
CA ALA A 247 7.72 3.76 -3.10
C ALA A 247 8.62 3.10 -2.03
N TYR A 248 8.13 2.87 -0.81
CA TYR A 248 8.94 2.45 0.35
C TYR A 248 8.74 0.99 0.77
N GLY A 249 8.13 0.17 -0.09
CA GLY A 249 8.07 -1.27 0.09
C GLY A 249 7.25 -1.71 1.31
N ALA A 250 6.11 -1.05 1.57
CA ALA A 250 5.11 -1.63 2.45
C ALA A 250 4.62 -2.96 1.86
N ARG A 251 4.38 -3.97 2.72
CA ARG A 251 3.83 -5.26 2.29
C ARG A 251 2.44 -5.07 1.69
N PHE A 252 1.67 -4.15 2.27
CA PHE A 252 0.39 -3.70 1.76
C PHE A 252 0.19 -2.21 2.09
N LEU A 253 -0.48 -1.51 1.18
CA LEU A 253 -0.92 -0.12 1.33
C LEU A 253 -2.39 -0.01 0.96
N TRP A 254 -3.23 0.48 1.87
CA TRP A 254 -4.65 0.71 1.59
C TRP A 254 -5.02 2.18 1.72
N MET A 255 -6.15 2.54 1.12
CA MET A 255 -6.75 3.87 1.26
C MET A 255 -8.15 3.77 1.85
N TRP A 256 -8.51 4.74 2.69
CA TRP A 256 -9.90 4.96 3.07
C TRP A 256 -10.65 5.75 1.98
N PRO A 257 -12.00 5.67 1.92
CA PRO A 257 -12.79 6.34 0.88
C PRO A 257 -12.70 7.87 0.94
N ASN A 258 -12.42 8.44 2.12
CA ASN A 258 -12.25 9.88 2.32
C ASN A 258 -10.83 10.37 2.00
N ALA A 259 -9.87 9.47 1.76
CA ALA A 259 -8.48 9.84 1.59
C ALA A 259 -8.24 10.65 0.31
N ARG A 260 -7.14 11.42 0.27
CA ARG A 260 -6.69 12.13 -0.93
C ARG A 260 -5.18 11.99 -1.08
N ILE A 261 -4.70 11.76 -2.30
CA ILE A 261 -3.27 11.61 -2.60
C ILE A 261 -2.85 12.49 -3.78
N SER A 262 -1.81 13.30 -3.61
CA SER A 262 -1.24 14.11 -4.70
C SER A 262 0.11 14.70 -4.29
N VAL A 263 0.81 15.36 -5.23
CA VAL A 263 2.11 15.98 -4.94
C VAL A 263 2.02 17.09 -3.89
N MET A 264 0.88 17.78 -3.82
CA MET A 264 0.50 18.76 -2.79
C MET A 264 -1.02 18.89 -2.76
N GLY A 265 -1.60 19.61 -1.79
CA GLY A 265 -3.06 19.82 -1.75
C GLY A 265 -3.55 20.68 -2.93
N GLY A 266 -4.76 20.43 -3.43
CA GLY A 266 -5.32 21.14 -4.61
C GLY A 266 -5.37 22.67 -4.43
N GLU A 267 -5.82 23.14 -3.27
CA GLU A 267 -5.80 24.59 -2.95
C GLU A 267 -4.38 25.17 -2.88
N GLN A 268 -3.42 24.39 -2.36
CA GLN A 268 -2.02 24.81 -2.31
C GLN A 268 -1.44 24.92 -3.71
N ALA A 269 -1.67 23.92 -4.57
CA ALA A 269 -1.23 23.94 -5.96
C ALA A 269 -1.81 25.13 -6.73
N ALA A 270 -3.13 25.32 -6.63
CA ALA A 270 -3.82 26.44 -7.28
C ALA A 270 -3.29 27.79 -6.80
N SER A 271 -3.06 27.95 -5.49
CA SER A 271 -2.51 29.18 -4.93
C SER A 271 -1.07 29.45 -5.37
N VAL A 272 -0.19 28.43 -5.32
CA VAL A 272 1.22 28.58 -5.72
C VAL A 272 1.34 28.92 -7.20
N LEU A 273 0.62 28.21 -8.08
CA LEU A 273 0.65 28.47 -9.52
C LEU A 273 0.06 29.84 -9.87
N ALA A 274 -0.95 30.30 -9.13
CA ALA A 274 -1.49 31.64 -9.30
C ALA A 274 -0.46 32.71 -8.90
N THR A 275 0.24 32.56 -7.78
CA THR A 275 1.30 33.51 -7.38
C THR A 275 2.38 33.61 -8.45
N VAL A 276 2.92 32.48 -8.94
CA VAL A 276 3.94 32.48 -10.00
C VAL A 276 3.45 33.16 -11.27
N LYS A 277 2.18 32.93 -11.65
CA LYS A 277 1.57 33.60 -12.80
C LYS A 277 1.47 35.10 -12.57
N ARG A 278 1.04 35.56 -11.39
CA ARG A 278 0.95 36.98 -11.05
C ARG A 278 2.32 37.66 -11.14
N ASP A 279 3.35 37.07 -10.55
CA ASP A 279 4.71 37.60 -10.56
C ASP A 279 5.22 37.76 -12.01
N GLY A 280 4.91 36.81 -12.88
CA GLY A 280 5.22 36.89 -14.31
C GLY A 280 4.51 38.04 -15.04
N PHE A 281 3.25 38.34 -14.70
CA PHE A 281 2.54 39.51 -15.23
C PHE A 281 3.15 40.82 -14.73
N GLU A 282 3.47 40.90 -13.43
CA GLU A 282 4.09 42.07 -12.82
C GLU A 282 5.49 42.36 -13.42
N MET A 283 6.30 41.32 -13.64
CA MET A 283 7.59 41.44 -14.34
C MET A 283 7.45 41.92 -15.79
N ALA A 284 6.32 41.62 -16.44
CA ALA A 284 6.00 42.09 -17.79
C ALA A 284 5.31 43.47 -17.81
N GLY A 285 5.17 44.14 -16.65
CA GLY A 285 4.50 45.43 -16.52
C GLY A 285 2.99 45.38 -16.75
N LYS A 286 2.37 44.20 -16.63
CA LYS A 286 0.92 43.98 -16.84
C LYS A 286 0.24 43.68 -15.50
N ALA A 287 -1.01 44.12 -15.35
CA ALA A 287 -1.84 43.74 -14.21
C ALA A 287 -2.65 42.46 -14.53
N TRP A 288 -2.81 41.58 -13.55
CA TRP A 288 -3.66 40.40 -13.66
C TRP A 288 -4.97 40.63 -12.89
N ALA A 289 -6.11 40.54 -13.58
CA ALA A 289 -7.42 40.76 -12.97
C ALA A 289 -7.78 39.63 -11.98
N LYS A 290 -8.49 39.96 -10.90
CA LYS A 290 -8.90 38.98 -9.88
C LYS A 290 -9.83 37.89 -10.44
N ASP A 291 -10.70 38.23 -11.39
CA ASP A 291 -11.63 37.26 -12.00
C ASP A 291 -10.89 36.25 -12.90
N ASP A 292 -9.75 36.65 -13.47
CA ASP A 292 -8.86 35.76 -14.21
C ASP A 292 -8.09 34.81 -13.28
N GLU A 293 -7.91 35.16 -12.00
CA GLU A 293 -7.24 34.32 -11.01
C GLU A 293 -8.10 33.13 -10.60
N GLU A 294 -9.37 33.35 -10.27
CA GLU A 294 -10.26 32.26 -9.88
C GLU A 294 -10.54 31.33 -11.06
N SER A 295 -10.72 31.89 -12.27
CA SER A 295 -10.85 31.12 -13.51
C SER A 295 -9.60 30.28 -13.81
N PHE A 296 -8.42 30.72 -13.37
CA PHE A 296 -7.18 29.96 -13.48
C PHE A 296 -7.05 28.88 -12.40
N LYS A 297 -7.48 29.15 -11.16
CA LYS A 297 -7.40 28.22 -10.04
C LYS A 297 -8.40 27.07 -10.13
N ALA A 298 -9.62 27.34 -10.58
CA ALA A 298 -10.70 26.36 -10.67
C ALA A 298 -10.31 25.04 -11.39
N PRO A 299 -9.77 25.05 -12.62
CA PRO A 299 -9.38 23.81 -13.30
C PRO A 299 -8.23 23.06 -12.60
N ILE A 300 -7.34 23.77 -11.89
CA ILE A 300 -6.27 23.14 -11.10
C ILE A 300 -6.88 22.40 -9.90
N ARG A 301 -7.81 23.03 -9.18
CA ARG A 301 -8.49 22.36 -8.05
C ARG A 301 -9.24 21.12 -8.51
N GLU A 302 -9.98 21.21 -9.62
CA GLU A 302 -10.69 20.07 -10.21
C GLU A 302 -9.73 18.95 -10.62
N GLN A 303 -8.60 19.28 -11.25
CA GLN A 303 -7.59 18.30 -11.60
C GLN A 303 -7.11 17.51 -10.36
N TYR A 304 -6.80 18.21 -9.27
CA TYR A 304 -6.31 17.60 -8.03
C TYR A 304 -7.39 16.78 -7.33
N GLU A 305 -8.65 17.24 -7.33
CA GLU A 305 -9.75 16.47 -6.77
C GLU A 305 -9.97 15.16 -7.55
N ARG A 306 -9.97 15.23 -8.88
CA ARG A 306 -10.13 14.06 -9.75
C ARG A 306 -8.96 13.08 -9.61
N GLN A 307 -7.72 13.56 -9.72
CA GLN A 307 -6.53 12.71 -9.71
C GLN A 307 -6.15 12.22 -8.30
N GLY A 308 -6.57 12.94 -7.26
CA GLY A 308 -6.32 12.56 -5.88
C GLY A 308 -7.41 11.71 -5.24
N HIS A 309 -8.52 11.48 -5.94
CA HIS A 309 -9.60 10.62 -5.46
C HIS A 309 -9.12 9.15 -5.29
N PRO A 310 -9.54 8.42 -4.24
CA PRO A 310 -9.11 7.04 -4.02
C PRO A 310 -9.39 6.11 -5.21
N TYR A 311 -10.52 6.27 -5.89
CA TYR A 311 -10.81 5.51 -7.13
C TYR A 311 -9.80 5.75 -8.24
N TYR A 312 -9.25 6.96 -8.36
CA TYR A 312 -8.23 7.25 -9.37
C TYR A 312 -6.92 6.54 -9.06
N ALA A 313 -6.53 6.53 -7.77
CA ALA A 313 -5.33 5.88 -7.27
C ALA A 313 -5.42 4.35 -7.38
N SER A 314 -6.52 3.77 -6.91
CA SER A 314 -6.73 2.32 -6.88
C SER A 314 -6.85 1.73 -8.28
N ALA A 315 -7.48 2.44 -9.22
CA ALA A 315 -7.48 2.07 -10.64
C ALA A 315 -6.09 2.01 -11.30
N ARG A 316 -5.05 2.51 -10.62
CA ARG A 316 -3.65 2.56 -11.07
C ARG A 316 -2.69 1.80 -10.14
N LEU A 317 -3.23 1.03 -9.19
CA LEU A 317 -2.48 0.22 -8.23
C LEU A 317 -1.46 1.04 -7.42
N TRP A 318 -1.76 2.32 -7.15
CA TRP A 318 -1.00 3.13 -6.21
C TRP A 318 -1.20 2.65 -4.76
N ASP A 319 -2.35 2.04 -4.52
CA ASP A 319 -2.75 1.26 -3.35
C ASP A 319 -3.17 -0.16 -3.77
N ASP A 320 -3.31 -1.04 -2.79
CA ASP A 320 -3.75 -2.43 -2.93
C ASP A 320 -5.26 -2.58 -2.69
N GLY A 321 -5.99 -1.46 -2.60
CA GLY A 321 -7.44 -1.44 -2.45
C GLY A 321 -7.93 -0.33 -1.53
N ILE A 322 -9.15 0.12 -1.82
CA ILE A 322 -9.94 0.96 -0.94
C ILE A 322 -10.67 0.05 0.05
N ILE A 323 -10.56 0.35 1.34
CA ILE A 323 -11.20 -0.45 2.41
C ILE A 323 -12.20 0.39 3.19
N ASP A 324 -13.20 -0.27 3.77
CA ASP A 324 -14.05 0.35 4.78
C ASP A 324 -13.19 0.75 6.00
N PRO A 325 -13.28 1.99 6.51
CA PRO A 325 -12.59 2.39 7.72
C PRO A 325 -12.77 1.45 8.92
N ALA A 326 -13.96 0.85 9.10
CA ALA A 326 -14.24 -0.10 10.18
C ALA A 326 -13.53 -1.45 10.00
N ASP A 327 -13.17 -1.81 8.76
CA ASP A 327 -12.45 -3.05 8.44
C ASP A 327 -10.94 -2.97 8.67
N THR A 328 -10.40 -1.78 8.97
CA THR A 328 -8.96 -1.54 9.11
C THR A 328 -8.27 -2.55 10.03
N ARG A 329 -8.87 -2.84 11.19
CA ARG A 329 -8.33 -3.81 12.17
C ARG A 329 -8.20 -5.21 11.57
N ARG A 330 -9.27 -5.69 10.93
CA ARG A 330 -9.36 -7.02 10.32
C ARG A 330 -8.36 -7.16 9.17
N VAL A 331 -8.29 -6.17 8.29
CA VAL A 331 -7.38 -6.13 7.14
C VAL A 331 -5.92 -6.14 7.60
N LEU A 332 -5.56 -5.33 8.61
CA LEU A 332 -4.23 -5.34 9.21
C LEU A 332 -3.90 -6.70 9.85
N GLY A 333 -4.82 -7.30 10.61
CA GLY A 333 -4.60 -8.61 11.23
C GLY A 333 -4.30 -9.72 10.21
N LEU A 334 -5.07 -9.78 9.12
CA LEU A 334 -4.87 -10.73 8.02
C LEU A 334 -3.53 -10.48 7.33
N ALA A 335 -3.19 -9.23 7.03
CA ALA A 335 -1.96 -8.88 6.34
C ALA A 335 -0.70 -9.14 7.19
N ILE A 336 -0.76 -8.83 8.49
CA ILE A 336 0.32 -9.16 9.43
C ILE A 336 0.52 -10.68 9.45
N SER A 337 -0.55 -11.45 9.64
CA SER A 337 -0.47 -12.91 9.59
C SER A 337 0.13 -13.41 8.28
N ALA A 338 -0.33 -12.93 7.13
CA ALA A 338 0.19 -13.33 5.83
C ALA A 338 1.69 -13.01 5.68
N SER A 339 2.12 -11.82 6.11
CA SER A 339 3.50 -11.34 5.98
C SER A 339 4.53 -12.20 6.73
N LEU A 340 4.09 -12.86 7.81
CA LEU A 340 4.91 -13.70 8.68
C LEU A 340 5.12 -15.12 8.12
N ASN A 341 4.64 -15.40 6.90
CA ASN A 341 5.11 -16.55 6.14
C ASN A 341 6.55 -16.37 5.63
N ALA A 342 7.05 -15.13 5.56
CA ALA A 342 8.42 -14.81 5.25
C ALA A 342 9.21 -14.55 6.55
N PRO A 343 10.49 -14.95 6.63
CA PRO A 343 11.34 -14.59 7.75
C PRO A 343 11.53 -13.06 7.84
N ILE A 344 11.76 -12.57 9.06
CA ILE A 344 12.20 -11.18 9.27
C ILE A 344 13.72 -11.17 9.20
N GLU A 345 14.26 -10.84 8.02
CA GLU A 345 15.70 -10.76 7.80
C GLU A 345 16.28 -9.50 8.44
N SER A 346 17.50 -9.58 8.96
CA SER A 346 18.17 -8.41 9.55
C SER A 346 18.53 -7.38 8.48
N GLY A 347 18.12 -6.13 8.69
CA GLY A 347 18.53 -5.00 7.86
C GLY A 347 19.68 -4.18 8.44
N ARG A 348 20.19 -3.25 7.62
CA ARG A 348 21.12 -2.20 8.05
C ARG A 348 20.63 -0.85 7.56
N TYR A 349 20.85 0.19 8.34
CA TYR A 349 20.58 1.55 7.91
C TYR A 349 21.67 2.06 6.96
N GLY A 350 21.26 2.96 6.05
CA GLY A 350 22.19 3.85 5.38
C GLY A 350 22.74 4.92 6.33
N VAL A 351 23.54 5.84 5.80
CA VAL A 351 24.11 6.94 6.60
C VAL A 351 22.98 7.90 7.03
N PHE A 352 22.86 8.13 8.34
CA PHE A 352 22.03 9.21 8.87
C PHE A 352 22.79 10.54 8.78
N ARG A 353 22.17 11.55 8.18
CA ARG A 353 22.71 12.92 8.18
C ARG A 353 22.38 13.57 9.53
N MET A 354 23.37 13.69 10.42
CA MET A 354 23.19 14.16 11.80
C MET A 354 22.97 15.65 11.92
#